data_AF-A0A6G1YRD6-F1
#
_entry.id   AF-A0A6G1YRD6-F1
#
_cell.length_a   1.000
_cell.length_b   1.000
_cell.length_c   1.000
_cell.angle_alpha   90.00
_cell.angle_beta   90.00
_cell.angle_gamma   90.00
#
_symmetry.space_group_name_H-M   'P 1'
#
loop_
_entity.id
_entity.type
_entity.pdbx_description
1 polymer ?
#
loop_
_entity_poly.entity_id
_entity_poly.type
_entity_poly.pdbx_seq_one_letter_code
_entity_poly.pdbx_strand_id
1 'polypeptide(L)'
;MYENQLMRIAVVGAGVSGSYLGHMLHKRGHDVEIFESSRKENQWAVCAWGASRNMLVKFSNRAGLDFDNYIFHVGKTLKMDLPN
;
A
#
# COMPACT_ATOMS: atom_id res chain seq x y z
N MET A 1 12.60 -24.58 -15.64
CA MET A 1 12.63 -23.57 -14.56
C MET A 1 12.60 -22.22 -15.26
N TYR A 2 11.58 -21.39 -15.04
CA TYR A 2 11.56 -20.05 -15.63
C TYR A 2 12.56 -19.18 -14.86
N GLU A 3 13.59 -18.70 -15.53
CA GLU A 3 14.45 -17.63 -15.01
C GLU A 3 13.56 -16.43 -14.70
N ASN A 4 13.65 -15.91 -13.47
CA ASN A 4 13.07 -14.62 -13.14
C ASN A 4 13.85 -13.56 -13.92
N GLN A 5 13.35 -13.20 -15.10
CA GLN A 5 13.94 -12.13 -15.89
C GLN A 5 13.82 -10.82 -15.11
N LEU A 6 14.97 -10.23 -14.75
CA LEU A 6 15.00 -8.89 -14.19
C LEU A 6 14.49 -7.91 -15.26
N MET A 7 13.61 -7.00 -14.86
CA MET A 7 12.93 -6.08 -15.77
C MET A 7 13.11 -4.65 -15.26
N ARG A 8 13.02 -3.69 -16.18
CA ARG A 8 12.84 -2.28 -15.85
C ARG A 8 11.37 -1.92 -15.97
N ILE A 9 10.78 -1.44 -14.88
CA ILE A 9 9.33 -1.25 -14.73
C ILE A 9 9.05 0.19 -14.30
N ALA A 10 8.17 0.86 -15.03
CA ALA A 10 7.59 2.13 -14.62
C ALA A 10 6.23 1.90 -13.95
N VAL A 11 6.01 2.50 -12.78
CA VAL A 11 4.73 2.53 -12.07
C VAL A 11 4.22 3.97 -12.06
N VAL A 12 3.00 4.21 -12.56
CA VAL A 12 2.37 5.53 -12.55
C VAL A 12 1.35 5.59 -11.41
N GLY A 13 1.56 6.53 -10.49
CA GLY A 13 0.82 6.71 -9.24
C GLY A 13 1.59 6.14 -8.05
N ALA A 14 1.92 6.97 -7.06
CA ALA A 14 2.57 6.60 -5.80
C ALA A 14 1.60 6.56 -4.61
N GLY A 15 0.31 6.37 -4.86
CA GLY A 15 -0.68 6.06 -3.82
C GLY A 15 -0.43 4.70 -3.15
N VAL A 16 -1.35 4.26 -2.27
CA VAL A 16 -1.21 3.01 -1.48
C VAL A 16 -0.90 1.80 -2.38
N SER A 17 -1.64 1.63 -3.48
CA SER A 17 -1.46 0.50 -4.40
C SER A 17 -0.14 0.57 -5.16
N GLY A 18 0.20 1.72 -5.74
CA GLY A 18 1.39 1.90 -6.56
C GLY A 18 2.68 1.82 -5.74
N SER A 19 2.71 2.46 -4.58
CA SER A 19 3.83 2.36 -3.64
C SER A 19 4.02 0.92 -3.13
N TYR A 20 2.94 0.22 -2.79
CA TYR A 20 3.01 -1.19 -2.39
C TYR A 20 3.54 -2.06 -3.53
N LEU A 21 2.98 -1.94 -4.74
CA LEU A 21 3.43 -2.70 -5.91
C LEU A 21 4.89 -2.45 -6.22
N GLY A 22 5.31 -1.18 -6.27
CA GLY A 22 6.69 -0.80 -6.57
C GLY A 22 7.67 -1.39 -5.56
N HIS A 23 7.35 -1.32 -4.26
CA HIS A 23 8.15 -1.97 -3.22
C HIS A 23 8.25 -3.48 -3.42
N MET A 24 7.13 -4.16 -3.71
CA MET A 24 7.11 -5.61 -3.91
C MET A 24 7.88 -6.06 -5.15
N LEU A 25 7.84 -5.28 -6.24
CA LEU A 25 8.62 -5.53 -7.45
C LEU A 25 10.11 -5.32 -7.20
N HIS A 26 10.48 -4.24 -6.52
CA HIS A 26 11.86 -3.96 -6.15
C HIS A 26 12.43 -5.07 -5.24
N LYS A 27 11.66 -5.53 -4.25
CA LYS A 27 12.04 -6.66 -3.37
C LYS A 27 12.29 -7.97 -4.11
N ARG A 28 11.74 -8.13 -5.33
CA ARG A 28 11.99 -9.28 -6.21
C ARG A 28 13.18 -9.09 -7.15
N GLY A 29 13.87 -7.95 -7.07
CA GLY A 29 15.09 -7.64 -7.83
C GLY A 29 14.86 -6.82 -9.10
N HIS A 30 13.63 -6.42 -9.42
CA HIS A 30 13.37 -5.58 -10.60
C HIS A 30 13.88 -4.14 -10.40
N ASP A 31 14.27 -3.51 -11.50
CA ASP A 31 14.53 -2.07 -11.56
C ASP A 31 13.19 -1.34 -11.69
N VAL A 32 12.84 -0.50 -10.71
CA VAL A 32 11.50 0.08 -10.60
C VAL A 32 11.59 1.58 -10.41
N GLU A 33 10.89 2.32 -11.26
CA GLU A 33 10.74 3.77 -11.20
C GLU A 33 9.26 4.13 -11.00
N ILE A 34 8.95 4.95 -9.99
CA ILE A 34 7.58 5.33 -9.66
C ILE A 34 7.38 6.82 -9.95
N PHE A 35 6.35 7.14 -10.71
CA PHE A 35 5.98 8.51 -11.08
C PHE A 35 4.71 8.92 -10.34
N GLU A 36 4.72 10.08 -9.71
CA GLU A 36 3.53 10.66 -9.06
C GLU A 36 3.31 12.08 -9.57
N SER A 37 2.06 12.41 -9.85
CA SER A 37 1.66 13.74 -10.32
C SER A 37 1.59 14.76 -9.19
N SER A 38 1.25 14.30 -7.99
CA SER A 38 1.16 15.10 -6.77
C SER A 38 2.56 15.50 -6.30
N ARG A 39 2.72 16.76 -5.93
CA ARG A 39 3.93 17.21 -5.22
C ARG A 39 3.94 16.64 -3.81
N LYS A 40 5.13 16.44 -3.25
CA LYS A 40 5.32 15.92 -1.89
C LYS A 40 4.61 16.78 -0.84
N GLU A 41 4.62 18.11 -1.02
CA GLU A 41 3.93 19.04 -0.12
C GLU A 41 2.39 18.92 -0.17
N ASN A 42 1.86 18.41 -1.28
CA ASN A 42 0.42 18.29 -1.54
C ASN A 42 -0.08 16.85 -1.42
N GLN A 43 0.75 15.95 -0.88
CA GLN A 43 0.39 14.55 -0.70
C GLN A 43 -0.61 14.42 0.44
N TRP A 44 -1.89 14.47 0.09
CA TRP A 44 -2.98 14.25 1.01
C TRP A 44 -3.64 12.92 0.68
N ALA A 45 -3.55 11.95 1.58
CA ALA A 45 -4.34 10.73 1.46
C ALA A 45 -5.80 11.06 1.83
N VAL A 46 -6.58 11.58 0.87
CA VAL A 46 -7.95 12.10 1.11
C VAL A 46 -8.94 10.94 1.21
N CYS A 47 -8.80 10.05 2.20
CA CYS A 47 -9.78 8.98 2.42
C CYS A 47 -9.48 8.16 3.66
N ALA A 48 -10.41 8.17 4.62
CA ALA A 48 -10.53 7.12 5.61
C ALA A 48 -11.14 5.88 4.93
N TRP A 49 -10.30 4.94 4.50
CA TRP A 49 -10.77 3.67 3.96
C TRP A 49 -11.06 2.69 5.09
N GLY A 50 -12.25 2.08 5.06
CA GLY A 50 -12.50 0.85 5.81
C GLY A 50 -11.83 -0.32 5.11
N ALA A 51 -10.97 -1.05 5.82
CA ALA A 51 -10.37 -2.29 5.32
C ALA A 51 -10.31 -3.34 6.44
N SER A 52 -10.21 -4.61 6.05
CA SER A 52 -10.08 -5.71 7.00
C SER A 52 -8.73 -5.62 7.73
N ARG A 53 -8.76 -5.57 9.07
CA ARG A 53 -7.55 -5.63 9.92
C ARG A 53 -6.65 -6.80 9.56
N ASN A 54 -7.24 -7.98 9.36
CA ASN A 54 -6.50 -9.21 9.02
C ASN A 54 -5.74 -9.06 7.69
N MET A 55 -6.35 -8.38 6.70
CA MET A 55 -5.71 -8.15 5.41
C MET A 55 -4.61 -7.08 5.51
N LEU A 56 -4.85 -6.00 6.26
CA LEU A 56 -3.85 -4.96 6.47
C LEU A 56 -2.60 -5.51 7.15
N VAL A 57 -2.75 -6.29 8.22
CA VAL A 57 -1.63 -6.98 8.88
C VAL A 57 -0.81 -7.80 7.88
N LYS A 58 -1.50 -8.59 7.02
CA LYS A 58 -0.85 -9.44 6.02
C LYS A 58 -0.06 -8.63 4.98
N PHE A 59 -0.62 -7.52 4.48
CA PHE A 59 0.04 -6.70 3.48
C PHE A 59 1.19 -5.88 4.07
N SER A 60 1.01 -5.28 5.24
CA SER A 60 2.08 -4.58 5.96
C SER A 60 3.28 -5.50 6.20
N ASN A 61 3.05 -6.71 6.71
CA ASN A 61 4.12 -7.68 6.96
C ASN A 61 4.89 -8.04 5.67
N ARG A 62 4.19 -8.19 4.54
CA ARG A 62 4.84 -8.46 3.24
C ARG A 62 5.74 -7.31 2.79
N ALA A 63 5.32 -6.07 3.06
CA ALA A 63 6.08 -4.85 2.83
C ALA A 63 7.16 -4.60 3.90
N GLY A 64 7.33 -5.49 4.88
CA GLY A 64 8.33 -5.33 5.95
C GLY A 64 7.92 -4.32 7.03
N LEU A 65 6.63 -4.01 7.13
CA LEU A 65 6.07 -3.12 8.14
C LEU A 65 5.31 -3.93 9.19
N ASP A 66 5.50 -3.59 10.45
CA ASP A 66 4.62 -4.07 11.53
C ASP A 66 3.38 -3.18 11.60
N PHE A 67 2.21 -3.75 11.33
CA PHE A 67 0.94 -3.02 11.31
C PHE A 67 0.58 -2.39 12.66
N ASP A 68 0.96 -3.02 13.77
CA ASP A 68 0.58 -2.54 15.10
C ASP A 68 1.24 -1.19 15.45
N ASN A 69 2.36 -0.87 14.81
CA ASN A 69 3.01 0.45 14.93
C ASN A 69 2.22 1.60 14.28
N TYR A 70 1.20 1.30 13.47
CA TYR A 70 0.40 2.29 12.74
C TYR A 70 -1.04 2.39 13.26
N ILE A 71 -1.34 1.74 14.40
CA ILE A 71 -2.64 1.82 15.05
C ILE A 71 -2.65 3.03 15.99
N PHE A 72 -3.33 4.10 15.58
CA PHE A 72 -3.54 5.27 16.43
C PHE A 72 -4.68 5.08 17.44
N HIS A 73 -5.69 4.26 17.09
CA HIS A 73 -6.85 4.01 17.93
C HIS A 73 -7.50 2.65 17.61
N VAL A 74 -7.95 1.94 18.64
CA VAL A 74 -8.75 0.70 18.52
C VAL A 74 -10.17 0.99 19.02
N GLY A 75 -11.10 1.16 18.08
CA GLY A 75 -12.51 1.35 18.40
C GLY A 75 -13.16 0.05 18.92
N LYS A 76 -14.16 0.19 19.79
CA LYS A 76 -14.93 -0.95 20.35
C LYS A 76 -16.21 -1.27 19.57
N THR A 77 -16.78 -0.27 18.90
CA THR A 77 -18.07 -0.38 18.22
C THR A 77 -18.00 0.37 16.90
N LEU A 78 -18.39 -0.32 15.82
CA LEU A 78 -18.59 0.28 14.51
C LEU A 78 -20.09 0.44 14.30
N LYS A 79 -20.55 1.68 14.16
CA LYS A 79 -21.91 1.96 13.67
C LYS A 79 -21.83 2.13 12.16
N MET A 80 -22.57 1.30 11.42
CA MET A 80 -22.64 1.34 9.97
C MET A 80 -24.09 1.48 9.55
N ASP A 81 -24.41 2.57 8.86
CA ASP A 81 -25.73 2.77 8.26
C ASP A 81 -25.65 2.30 6.80
N LEU A 82 -26.43 1.28 6.46
CA LEU A 82 -26.53 0.78 5.09
C LEU A 82 -27.65 1.53 4.35
N PRO A 83 -27.49 1.83 3.04
CA PRO A 83 -28.60 2.33 2.24
C PRO A 83 -29.72 1.29 2.16
N ASN A 84 -30.98 1.76 2.15
CA ASN A 84 -32.18 0.92 2.00
C ASN A 84 -32.27 0.26 0.63
#